data_AF-A0A7W1JEQ1-F1
#
_entry.id   AF-A0A7W1JEQ1-F1
#
_cell.length_a   1.000
_cell.length_b   1.000
_cell.length_c   1.000
_cell.angle_alpha   90.00
_cell.angle_beta   90.00
_cell.angle_gamma   90.00
#
_symmetry.space_group_name_H-M   'P 1'
#
loop_
_entity.id
_entity.type
_entity.pdbx_description
1 polymer ?
#
loop_
_entity_poly.entity_id
_entity_poly.type
_entity_poly.pdbx_seq_one_letter_code
_entity_poly.pdbx_strand_id
1 'polypeptide(L)'
;MKRLLLTSLGVGFSVVYLFLALLTSGGGHGPSFTFAGAAPYGLGLLLFPVFGFLLSDLKLPMTKVACLVMLVAHYVAVAYSVATSWVSEMPYAERAWSVSPSNILLPVGWYVAGQFIVWGLLARSVIAGKRQRHPTIA
;
A
#
# COMPACT_ATOMS: atom_id res chain seq x y z
N MET A 1 13.71 17.68 -8.24
CA MET A 1 12.36 17.54 -8.84
C MET A 1 11.77 16.13 -8.73
N LYS A 2 12.45 15.06 -9.20
CA LYS A 2 11.89 13.68 -9.15
C LYS A 2 11.44 13.20 -7.76
N ARG A 3 12.19 13.56 -6.71
CA ARG A 3 11.88 13.18 -5.32
C ARG A 3 10.56 13.77 -4.82
N LEU A 4 10.39 15.09 -4.98
CA LEU A 4 9.18 15.80 -4.59
C LEU A 4 7.95 15.22 -5.31
N LEU A 5 8.06 14.94 -6.61
CA LEU A 5 6.99 14.36 -7.40
C LEU A 5 6.54 12.98 -6.85
N LEU A 6 7.49 12.08 -6.56
CA LEU A 6 7.17 10.75 -6.04
C LEU A 6 6.54 10.80 -4.64
N THR A 7 7.03 11.69 -3.78
CA THR A 7 6.43 11.92 -2.47
C THR A 7 5.02 12.48 -2.60
N SER A 8 4.79 13.50 -3.44
CA SER A 8 3.47 14.05 -3.71
C SER A 8 2.51 13.00 -4.28
N LEU A 9 2.98 12.12 -5.17
CA LEU A 9 2.18 11.00 -5.68
C LEU A 9 1.82 10.00 -4.57
N GLY A 10 2.75 9.68 -3.67
CA GLY A 10 2.47 8.82 -2.51
C GLY A 10 1.43 9.43 -1.57
N VAL A 11 1.52 10.74 -1.30
CA VAL A 11 0.53 11.47 -0.51
C VAL A 11 -0.82 11.48 -1.21
N GLY A 12 -0.87 11.84 -2.50
CA GLY A 12 -2.11 11.87 -3.28
C GLY A 12 -2.79 10.49 -3.34
N PHE A 13 -2.00 9.44 -3.52
CA PHE A 13 -2.49 8.06 -3.46
C PHE A 13 -3.14 7.75 -2.10
N SER A 14 -2.48 8.15 -1.00
CA SER A 14 -2.96 7.93 0.37
C SER A 14 -4.26 8.70 0.64
N VAL A 15 -4.36 9.94 0.14
CA VAL A 15 -5.58 10.75 0.26
C VAL A 15 -6.74 10.13 -0.51
N VAL A 16 -6.54 9.74 -1.77
CA VAL A 16 -7.59 9.06 -2.55
C VAL A 16 -8.04 7.79 -1.85
N TYR A 17 -7.08 7.03 -1.32
CA TYR A 17 -7.36 5.80 -0.60
C TYR A 17 -8.15 6.04 0.69
N LEU A 18 -7.86 7.12 1.42
CA LEU A 18 -8.65 7.54 2.58
C LEU A 18 -10.10 7.82 2.21
N PHE A 19 -10.34 8.58 1.15
CA PHE A 19 -11.71 8.87 0.73
C PHE A 19 -12.46 7.61 0.30
N LEU A 20 -11.81 6.70 -0.42
CA LEU A 20 -12.38 5.40 -0.77
C LEU A 20 -12.72 4.58 0.48
N ALA A 21 -11.87 4.62 1.52
CA ALA A 21 -12.09 3.95 2.80
C ALA A 21 -13.20 4.61 3.65
N LEU A 22 -13.46 5.91 3.48
CA LEU A 22 -14.57 6.61 4.13
C LEU A 22 -15.91 6.34 3.43
N LEU A 23 -15.92 6.19 2.10
CA LEU A 23 -17.13 5.84 1.36
C LEU A 23 -17.65 4.45 1.72
N THR A 24 -16.76 3.51 2.02
CA THR A 24 -17.11 2.16 2.49
C THR A 24 -17.71 2.13 3.90
N SER A 25 -17.54 3.16 4.72
CA SER A 25 -17.91 3.14 6.14
C SER A 25 -19.27 3.80 6.50
N GLY A 26 -20.03 4.25 5.50
CA GLY A 26 -21.20 5.11 5.69
C GLY A 26 -22.26 4.61 6.68
N GLY A 27 -22.66 5.46 7.65
CA GLY A 27 -23.98 5.38 8.30
C GLY A 27 -24.06 5.33 9.83
N GLY A 28 -22.96 5.46 10.57
CA GLY A 28 -23.00 5.66 12.03
C GLY A 28 -22.70 4.43 12.90
N HIS A 29 -22.72 3.22 12.35
CA HIS A 29 -22.16 2.00 12.97
C HIS A 29 -21.51 1.06 11.93
N GLY A 30 -20.91 1.61 10.87
CA GLY A 30 -20.04 0.85 9.98
C GLY A 30 -18.83 0.34 10.77
N PRO A 31 -18.26 -0.83 10.46
CA PRO A 31 -17.20 -1.47 11.24
C PRO A 31 -16.02 -0.49 11.45
N SER A 32 -16.02 0.18 12.60
CA SER A 32 -15.77 1.64 12.70
C SER A 32 -14.34 2.08 12.42
N PHE A 33 -13.46 1.12 12.54
CA PHE A 33 -12.02 1.21 12.59
C PHE A 33 -11.45 -0.14 12.07
N THR A 34 -12.32 -1.07 11.68
CA THR A 34 -12.02 -2.51 11.63
C THR A 34 -11.61 -2.99 10.25
N PHE A 35 -11.96 -2.26 9.19
CA PHE A 35 -11.26 -2.39 7.90
C PHE A 35 -10.14 -1.36 7.72
N ALA A 36 -10.19 -0.23 8.43
CA ALA A 36 -9.12 0.77 8.40
C ALA A 36 -7.90 0.29 9.19
N GLY A 37 -8.00 0.01 10.49
CA GLY A 37 -6.89 -0.52 11.27
C GLY A 37 -6.53 -1.97 10.92
N ALA A 38 -7.51 -2.77 10.45
CA ALA A 38 -7.43 -4.22 10.46
C ALA A 38 -7.61 -4.95 9.11
N ALA A 39 -7.74 -4.22 8.02
CA ALA A 39 -7.61 -4.76 6.67
C ALA A 39 -6.60 -3.84 5.93
N PRO A 40 -6.15 -4.13 4.69
CA PRO A 40 -5.06 -3.38 4.03
C PRO A 40 -5.24 -1.84 3.91
N TYR A 41 -6.34 -1.28 4.45
CA TYR A 41 -6.85 0.05 4.25
C TYR A 41 -6.29 1.15 5.16
N GLY A 42 -5.72 0.87 6.34
CA GLY A 42 -5.13 1.91 7.21
C GLY A 42 -3.62 1.82 7.36
N LEU A 43 -3.05 0.61 7.32
CA LEU A 43 -1.60 0.44 7.24
C LEU A 43 -1.04 0.86 5.87
N GLY A 44 -1.80 0.64 4.79
CA GLY A 44 -1.48 1.20 3.49
C GLY A 44 -1.34 2.73 3.56
N LEU A 45 -2.29 3.40 4.19
CA LEU A 45 -2.36 4.86 4.29
C LEU A 45 -1.16 5.50 5.00
N LEU A 46 -0.64 4.85 6.05
CA LEU A 46 0.56 5.31 6.77
C LEU A 46 1.85 4.95 6.03
N LEU A 47 1.86 3.84 5.32
CA LEU A 47 3.08 3.34 4.68
C LEU A 47 3.25 3.84 3.25
N PHE A 48 2.20 4.25 2.53
CA PHE A 48 2.31 4.81 1.18
C PHE A 48 3.10 6.12 1.09
N PRO A 49 2.99 7.09 2.04
CA PRO A 49 3.86 8.26 2.07
C PRO A 49 5.32 7.89 2.37
N VAL A 50 5.52 6.90 3.26
CA VAL A 50 6.86 6.39 3.61
C VAL A 50 7.45 5.61 2.44
N PHE A 51 6.67 4.83 1.71
CA PHE A 51 7.06 4.18 0.46
C PHE A 51 7.35 5.24 -0.60
N GLY A 52 6.52 6.27 -0.78
CA GLY A 52 6.81 7.36 -1.71
C GLY A 52 8.14 8.05 -1.40
N PHE A 53 8.45 8.24 -0.12
CA PHE A 53 9.73 8.76 0.35
C PHE A 53 10.89 7.79 0.08
N LEU A 54 10.78 6.52 0.47
CA LEU A 54 11.84 5.51 0.27
C LEU A 54 12.06 5.21 -1.21
N LEU A 55 11.00 5.17 -2.01
CA LEU A 55 11.03 4.98 -3.46
C LEU A 55 11.73 6.13 -4.19
N SER A 56 11.76 7.32 -3.58
CA SER A 56 12.47 8.48 -4.14
C SER A 56 13.99 8.32 -4.15
N ASP A 57 14.55 7.44 -3.32
CA ASP A 57 15.99 7.24 -3.15
C ASP A 57 16.40 5.75 -3.12
N LEU A 58 15.88 4.97 -4.08
CA LEU A 58 16.25 3.55 -4.25
C LEU A 58 17.66 3.34 -4.83
N LYS A 59 18.53 4.36 -4.86
CA LYS A 59 19.92 4.18 -5.31
C LYS A 59 20.75 3.48 -4.25
N LEU A 60 20.56 3.87 -2.99
CA LEU A 60 21.33 3.35 -1.86
C LEU A 60 20.86 1.93 -1.49
N PRO A 61 21.79 1.00 -1.21
CA PRO A 61 21.43 -0.36 -0.81
C PRO A 61 20.63 -0.36 0.51
N MET A 62 20.97 0.52 1.45
CA MET A 62 20.26 0.64 2.73
C MET A 62 18.79 1.01 2.55
N THR A 63 18.46 1.94 1.65
CA THR A 63 17.07 2.32 1.36
C THR A 63 16.27 1.15 0.78
N LYS A 64 16.90 0.30 -0.04
CA LYS A 64 16.26 -0.91 -0.58
C LYS A 64 15.96 -1.92 0.52
N VAL A 65 16.91 -2.15 1.42
CA VAL A 65 16.73 -3.05 2.58
C VAL A 65 15.62 -2.52 3.49
N ALA A 66 15.64 -1.22 3.82
CA ALA A 66 14.60 -0.59 4.62
C ALA A 66 13.21 -0.72 3.97
N CYS A 67 13.10 -0.49 2.65
CA CYS A 67 11.87 -0.68 1.88
C CYS A 67 11.38 -2.13 1.93
N LEU A 68 12.27 -3.11 1.78
CA LEU A 68 11.94 -4.54 1.88
C LEU A 68 11.46 -4.91 3.29
N VAL A 69 12.15 -4.47 4.34
CA VAL A 69 11.74 -4.73 5.74
C VAL A 69 10.36 -4.13 6.00
N MET A 70 10.11 -2.91 5.52
CA MET A 70 8.80 -2.28 5.62
C MET A 70 7.70 -3.03 4.87
N LEU A 71 7.98 -3.52 3.65
CA LEU A 71 7.03 -4.35 2.90
C LEU A 71 6.70 -5.64 3.64
N VAL A 72 7.72 -6.30 4.21
CA VAL A 72 7.51 -7.51 5.02
C VAL A 72 6.66 -7.20 6.25
N ALA A 73 7.00 -6.17 7.01
CA ALA A 73 6.23 -5.75 8.18
C ALA A 73 4.78 -5.41 7.82
N HIS A 74 4.57 -4.71 6.69
CA HIS A 74 3.25 -4.43 6.14
C HIS A 74 2.45 -5.70 5.85
N TYR A 75 3.04 -6.68 5.14
CA TYR A 75 2.34 -7.92 4.82
C TYR A 75 2.07 -8.79 6.04
N VAL A 76 2.99 -8.84 7.01
CA VAL A 76 2.78 -9.52 8.29
C VAL A 76 1.59 -8.90 9.01
N ALA A 77 1.52 -7.57 9.07
CA ALA A 77 0.43 -6.88 9.74
C ALA A 77 -0.91 -7.08 9.01
N VAL A 78 -0.93 -7.05 7.67
CA VAL A 78 -2.12 -7.39 6.87
C VAL A 78 -2.56 -8.84 7.14
N ALA A 79 -1.64 -9.79 7.11
CA ALA A 79 -1.95 -11.21 7.31
C ALA A 79 -2.46 -11.49 8.73
N TYR A 80 -1.79 -10.95 9.75
CA TYR A 80 -2.22 -11.03 11.14
C TYR A 80 -3.64 -10.50 11.29
N SER A 81 -3.89 -9.33 10.71
CA SER A 81 -5.16 -8.67 10.91
C SER A 81 -6.34 -9.33 10.18
N VAL A 82 -6.09 -9.89 9.00
CA VAL A 82 -7.04 -10.79 8.34
C VAL A 82 -7.29 -12.00 9.23
N ALA A 83 -6.24 -12.67 9.73
CA ALA A 83 -6.39 -13.86 10.56
C ALA A 83 -7.21 -13.62 11.85
N THR A 84 -7.08 -12.45 12.48
CA THR A 84 -7.76 -12.16 13.75
C THR A 84 -9.16 -11.58 13.58
N SER A 85 -9.42 -10.90 12.46
CA SER A 85 -10.64 -10.07 12.31
C SER A 85 -11.59 -10.62 11.24
N TRP A 86 -11.14 -11.54 10.38
CA TRP A 86 -11.93 -12.00 9.23
C TRP A 86 -13.32 -12.52 9.62
N VAL A 87 -13.41 -13.34 10.67
CA VAL A 87 -14.68 -13.95 11.08
C VAL A 87 -15.69 -12.92 11.56
N SER A 88 -15.26 -11.92 12.34
CA SER A 88 -16.14 -10.85 12.82
C SER A 88 -16.52 -9.86 11.72
N GLU A 89 -15.66 -9.70 10.71
CA GLU A 89 -15.83 -8.74 9.63
C GLU A 89 -16.61 -9.30 8.42
N MET A 90 -16.73 -10.63 8.30
CA MET A 90 -17.37 -11.28 7.16
C MET A 90 -18.82 -10.82 6.90
N PRO A 91 -19.71 -10.70 7.91
CA PRO A 91 -21.08 -10.24 7.68
C PRO A 91 -21.14 -8.81 7.11
N TYR A 92 -20.19 -7.96 7.48
CA TYR A 92 -20.10 -6.60 6.96
C TYR A 92 -19.59 -6.58 5.51
N ALA A 93 -18.63 -7.46 5.17
CA ALA A 93 -18.17 -7.64 3.81
C ALA A 93 -19.30 -8.14 2.89
N GLU A 94 -20.08 -9.12 3.33
CA GLU A 94 -21.25 -9.62 2.60
C GLU A 94 -22.32 -8.53 2.41
N ARG A 95 -22.57 -7.73 3.45
CA ARG A 95 -23.49 -6.59 3.37
C ARG A 95 -22.98 -5.52 2.40
N ALA A 96 -21.71 -5.15 2.46
CA ALA A 96 -21.12 -4.18 1.55
C ALA A 96 -21.14 -4.71 0.10
N TRP A 97 -20.86 -6.00 -0.09
CA TRP A 97 -20.91 -6.65 -1.40
C TRP A 97 -22.32 -6.66 -1.99
N SER A 98 -23.33 -7.00 -1.21
CA SER A 98 -24.73 -7.02 -1.66
C SER A 98 -25.29 -5.63 -1.95
N VAL A 99 -24.87 -4.59 -1.23
CA VAL A 99 -25.32 -3.21 -1.46
C VAL A 99 -24.63 -2.59 -2.67
N SER A 100 -23.30 -2.69 -2.72
CA SER A 100 -22.51 -2.13 -3.81
C SER A 100 -21.13 -2.78 -3.88
N PRO A 101 -20.92 -3.77 -4.77
CA PRO A 101 -19.62 -4.43 -4.92
C PRO A 101 -18.47 -3.46 -5.22
N SER A 102 -18.75 -2.33 -5.87
CA SER A 102 -17.74 -1.31 -6.18
C SER A 102 -17.11 -0.72 -4.92
N ASN A 103 -17.83 -0.70 -3.79
CA ASN A 103 -17.29 -0.27 -2.50
C ASN A 103 -16.18 -1.21 -2.02
N ILE A 104 -16.17 -2.49 -2.41
CA ILE A 104 -15.07 -3.41 -2.10
C ILE A 104 -14.03 -3.40 -3.21
N LEU A 105 -14.47 -3.49 -4.46
CA LEU A 105 -13.58 -3.67 -5.61
C LEU A 105 -12.69 -2.45 -5.87
N LEU A 106 -13.19 -1.22 -5.72
CA LEU A 106 -12.39 -0.02 -5.96
C LEU A 106 -11.25 0.13 -4.94
N PRO A 107 -11.47 0.04 -3.61
CA PRO A 107 -10.38 0.04 -2.65
C PRO A 107 -9.39 -1.11 -2.83
N VAL A 108 -9.87 -2.34 -3.07
CA VAL A 108 -9.00 -3.50 -3.33
C VAL A 108 -8.14 -3.25 -4.56
N GLY A 109 -8.76 -2.86 -5.69
CA GLY A 109 -8.07 -2.60 -6.94
C GLY A 109 -7.05 -1.48 -6.81
N TRP A 110 -7.39 -0.39 -6.09
CA TRP A 110 -6.48 0.72 -5.82
C TRP A 110 -5.27 0.26 -5.01
N TYR A 111 -5.49 -0.49 -3.92
CA TYR A 111 -4.43 -1.07 -3.12
C TYR A 111 -3.50 -1.96 -3.95
N VAL A 112 -4.07 -2.89 -4.73
CA VAL A 112 -3.30 -3.80 -5.60
C VAL A 112 -2.47 -3.01 -6.63
N ALA A 113 -3.04 -1.98 -7.25
CA ALA A 113 -2.31 -1.10 -8.14
C ALA A 113 -1.12 -0.41 -7.44
N GLY A 114 -1.32 0.10 -6.21
CA GLY A 114 -0.25 0.65 -5.38
C GLY A 114 0.87 -0.36 -5.11
N GLN A 115 0.51 -1.61 -4.78
CA GLN A 115 1.48 -2.69 -4.57
C GLN A 115 2.31 -2.98 -5.83
N PHE A 116 1.66 -3.04 -7.01
CA PHE A 116 2.36 -3.22 -8.28
C PHE A 116 3.34 -2.08 -8.58
N ILE A 117 2.97 -0.83 -8.28
CA ILE A 117 3.85 0.32 -8.46
C ILE A 117 5.08 0.21 -7.54
N VAL A 118 4.89 -0.10 -6.26
CA VAL A 118 5.98 -0.24 -5.29
C VAL A 118 6.96 -1.34 -5.72
N TRP A 119 6.44 -2.53 -6.05
CA TRP A 119 7.26 -3.65 -6.52
C TRP A 119 7.94 -3.37 -7.85
N GLY A 120 7.24 -2.76 -8.81
CA GLY A 120 7.81 -2.40 -10.11
C GLY A 120 8.98 -1.42 -9.98
N LEU A 121 8.87 -0.42 -9.12
CA LEU A 121 9.94 0.54 -8.84
C LEU A 121 11.12 -0.11 -8.10
N LEU A 122 10.83 -0.96 -7.10
CA LEU A 122 11.87 -1.68 -6.37
C LEU A 122 12.64 -2.63 -7.30
N ALA A 123 11.95 -3.45 -8.09
CA ALA A 123 12.56 -4.38 -9.05
C ALA A 123 13.42 -3.64 -10.09
N ARG A 124 12.90 -2.55 -10.66
CA ARG A 124 13.65 -1.69 -11.58
C ARG A 124 14.94 -1.16 -10.93
N SER A 125 14.89 -0.76 -9.66
CA SER A 125 16.07 -0.25 -8.94
C SER A 125 17.14 -1.32 -8.71
N VAL A 126 16.74 -2.58 -8.52
CA VAL A 126 17.65 -3.72 -8.36
C VAL A 126 18.33 -4.03 -9.70
N ILE A 127 17.55 -4.09 -10.79
CA ILE A 127 18.07 -4.34 -12.15
C ILE A 127 19.04 -3.23 -12.58
N ALA A 128 18.69 -1.97 -12.38
CA ALA A 128 19.53 -0.83 -12.75
C ALA A 128 20.86 -0.82 -11.96
N GLY A 129 20.84 -1.21 -10.69
CA GLY A 129 22.04 -1.28 -9.85
C GLY A 129 23.06 -2.32 -10.31
N LYS A 130 22.63 -3.40 -10.98
CA LYS A 130 23.55 -4.41 -11.54
C LYS A 130 24.38 -3.85 -12.71
N ARG A 131 23.78 -3.00 -13.56
CA ARG A 131 24.47 -2.41 -14.72
C ARG A 131 25.63 -1.49 -14.35
N GLN A 132 25.60 -0.88 -13.17
CA GLN A 132 26.64 0.07 -12.74
C GLN A 132 27.89 -0.62 -12.13
N ARG A 133 27.85 -1.93 -11.84
CA ARG A 133 28.98 -2.65 -11.21
C ARG A 133 29.96 -3.28 -12.20
N HIS A 134 29.65 -3.28 -13.49
CA HIS A 134 30.59 -3.68 -14.54
C HIS A 134 31.01 -2.44 -15.31
N PRO A 135 32.02 -1.69 -14.86
CA PRO A 135 32.67 -0.73 -15.74
C PRO A 135 33.27 -1.55 -16.89
N THR A 136 32.81 -1.28 -18.10
CA THR A 136 33.45 -1.77 -19.31
C THR A 136 34.88 -1.25 -19.26
N ILE A 137 35.84 -2.12 -18.97
CA ILE A 137 37.26 -1.79 -19.09
C ILE A 137 37.48 -1.64 -20.59
N ALA A 138 37.62 -0.39 -21.04
CA ALA A 138 37.95 -0.03 -22.41
C ALA A 138 39.45 -0.17 -22.64
#